data_AF-A0AAW5QSS1-F1
#
_entry.id   AF-A0AAW5QSS1-F1
#
_cell.length_a   1.000
_cell.length_b   1.000
_cell.length_c   1.000
_cell.angle_alpha   90.00
_cell.angle_beta   90.00
_cell.angle_gamma   90.00
#
_symmetry.space_group_name_H-M   'P 1'
#
loop_
_entity.id
_entity.type
_entity.pdbx_description
1 polymer ?
#
loop_
_entity_poly.entity_id
_entity_poly.type
_entity_poly.pdbx_seq_one_letter_code
_entity_poly.pdbx_strand_id
1 'polypeptide(L)'
;MLKRNRWFITLALVYALLAGLVGISRIEMPALLPGDGARLHGHLMLFGFVTMMIYGIALHVLPRFAGRVLFSERMADAQFLLANLGLWVMIYGWLALDDVALGVGGAVSWLAMALFAVNIAATVRLFGPRV
;
A
#
# COMPACT_ATOMS: atom_id res chain seq x y z
N MET A 1 17.52 7.90 1.85
CA MET A 1 16.36 7.05 1.50
C MET A 1 16.29 6.91 -0.01
N LEU A 2 16.02 5.71 -0.54
CA LEU A 2 15.85 5.54 -1.99
C LEU A 2 14.61 6.30 -2.49
N LYS A 3 14.61 6.69 -3.77
CA LYS A 3 13.54 7.49 -4.38
C LYS A 3 12.18 6.80 -4.27
N ARG A 4 12.11 5.49 -4.52
CA ARG A 4 10.89 4.67 -4.35
C ARG A 4 10.28 4.78 -2.95
N ASN A 5 11.09 4.69 -1.90
CA ASN A 5 10.58 4.76 -0.52
C ASN A 5 9.97 6.15 -0.21
N ARG A 6 10.53 7.23 -0.79
CA ARG A 6 9.90 8.56 -0.73
C ARG A 6 8.57 8.57 -1.47
N TRP A 7 8.50 7.95 -2.65
CA TRP A 7 7.25 7.86 -3.40
C TRP A 7 6.16 7.10 -2.66
N PHE A 8 6.48 6.00 -1.95
CA PHE A 8 5.52 5.34 -1.06
C PHE A 8 4.91 6.33 -0.05
N ILE A 9 5.75 7.15 0.61
CA ILE A 9 5.30 8.14 1.59
C ILE A 9 4.49 9.25 0.93
N THR A 10 4.96 9.80 -0.19
CA THR A 10 4.24 10.86 -0.91
C THR A 10 2.88 10.38 -1.40
N LEU A 11 2.81 9.18 -2.00
CA LEU A 11 1.55 8.59 -2.44
C LEU A 11 0.64 8.24 -1.26
N ALA A 12 1.18 7.80 -0.13
CA ALA A 12 0.40 7.57 1.08
C ALA A 12 -0.35 8.84 1.52
N LEU A 13 0.32 9.99 1.51
CA LEU A 13 -0.29 11.28 1.84
C LEU A 13 -1.33 11.70 0.80
N VAL A 14 -1.07 11.47 -0.49
CA VAL A 14 -2.04 11.72 -1.56
C VAL A 14 -3.28 10.84 -1.37
N TYR A 15 -3.12 9.54 -1.13
CA TYR A 15 -4.23 8.64 -0.87
C TYR A 15 -4.99 9.01 0.40
N ALA A 16 -4.34 9.52 1.45
CA ALA A 16 -5.00 10.02 2.65
C ALA A 16 -5.91 11.22 2.34
N LEU A 17 -5.42 12.18 1.57
CA LEU A 17 -6.21 13.36 1.15
C LEU A 17 -7.39 12.94 0.27
N LEU A 18 -7.16 12.05 -0.70
CA LEU A 18 -8.23 11.49 -1.53
C LEU A 18 -9.26 10.73 -0.69
N ALA A 19 -8.81 9.91 0.26
CA ALA A 19 -9.70 9.19 1.17
C ALA A 19 -10.54 10.15 2.02
N GLY A 20 -9.95 11.24 2.51
CA GLY A 20 -10.66 12.29 3.24
C GLY A 20 -11.76 12.92 2.38
N LEU A 21 -11.46 13.25 1.12
CA LEU A 21 -12.44 13.77 0.17
C LEU A 21 -13.56 12.76 -0.11
N VAL A 22 -13.24 11.47 -0.26
CA VAL A 22 -14.24 10.40 -0.40
C VAL A 22 -15.13 10.31 0.84
N GLY A 23 -14.55 10.42 2.04
CA GLY A 23 -15.30 10.38 3.30
C GLY A 23 -16.28 11.54 3.44
N ILE A 24 -15.83 12.77 3.16
CA ILE A 24 -16.66 13.99 3.20
C ILE A 24 -17.75 13.92 2.13
N SER A 25 -17.39 13.64 0.88
CA SER A 25 -18.36 13.58 -0.22
C SER A 25 -19.45 12.53 0.00
N ARG A 26 -19.14 11.40 0.62
CA ARG A 26 -20.14 10.37 0.96
C ARG A 26 -21.18 10.84 1.98
N ILE A 27 -20.83 11.78 2.86
CA ILE A 27 -21.74 12.33 3.89
C ILE A 27 -22.55 13.49 3.30
N GLU A 28 -21.87 14.45 2.66
CA GLU A 28 -22.48 15.69 2.18
C GLU A 28 -23.21 15.52 0.83
N MET A 29 -22.68 14.66 -0.04
CA MET A 29 -23.11 14.50 -1.43
C MET A 29 -23.15 13.02 -1.83
N PRO A 30 -24.00 12.18 -1.19
CA PRO A 30 -23.99 10.73 -1.40
C PRO A 30 -24.23 10.30 -2.85
N ALA A 31 -24.89 11.13 -3.67
CA ALA A 31 -25.10 10.86 -5.10
C ALA A 31 -23.87 11.12 -5.99
N LEU A 32 -22.82 11.78 -5.47
CA LEU A 32 -21.61 12.13 -6.25
C LEU A 32 -20.72 10.92 -6.52
N LEU A 33 -20.63 9.99 -5.57
CA LEU A 33 -19.77 8.81 -5.68
C LEU A 33 -20.64 7.57 -5.96
N PRO A 34 -20.52 6.97 -7.16
CA PRO A 34 -21.19 5.71 -7.44
C PRO A 34 -20.55 4.55 -6.65
N GLY A 35 -21.31 3.47 -6.51
CA GLY A 35 -20.82 2.21 -5.96
C GLY A 35 -20.62 2.20 -4.43
N ASP A 36 -19.62 1.46 -3.96
CA ASP A 36 -19.35 1.27 -2.52
C ASP A 36 -18.32 2.28 -1.99
N GLY A 37 -18.79 3.51 -1.76
CA GLY A 37 -17.95 4.60 -1.22
C GLY A 37 -17.36 4.30 0.17
N ALA A 38 -18.00 3.45 0.98
CA ALA A 38 -17.51 3.10 2.31
C ALA A 38 -16.29 2.19 2.23
N ARG A 39 -16.34 1.14 1.40
CA ARG A 39 -15.19 0.26 1.15
C ARG A 39 -14.06 0.99 0.44
N LEU A 40 -14.40 1.88 -0.51
CA LEU A 40 -13.44 2.75 -1.17
C LEU A 40 -12.67 3.62 -0.16
N HIS A 41 -13.38 4.35 0.69
CA HIS A 41 -12.77 5.17 1.75
C HIS A 41 -11.87 4.32 2.66
N GLY A 42 -12.39 3.17 3.14
CA GLY A 42 -11.66 2.29 4.04
C GLY A 42 -10.35 1.75 3.45
N HIS A 43 -10.35 1.33 2.18
CA HIS A 43 -9.15 0.82 1.53
C HIS A 43 -8.15 1.92 1.16
N LEU A 44 -8.63 3.11 0.78
CA LEU A 44 -7.75 4.26 0.58
C LEU A 44 -7.07 4.68 1.90
N MET A 45 -7.79 4.67 3.03
CA MET A 45 -7.21 4.98 4.35
C MET A 45 -6.25 3.89 4.82
N LEU A 46 -6.68 2.63 4.83
CA LEU A 46 -5.88 1.55 5.40
C LEU A 46 -4.74 1.15 4.46
N PHE A 47 -5.05 0.73 3.24
CA PHE A 47 -4.05 0.24 2.32
C PHE A 47 -3.30 1.38 1.63
N GLY A 48 -4.03 2.38 1.13
CA GLY A 48 -3.45 3.54 0.44
C GLY A 48 -2.60 4.41 1.34
N PHE A 49 -3.08 4.78 2.53
CA PHE A 49 -2.33 5.64 3.45
C PHE A 49 -1.48 4.84 4.44
N VAL A 50 -2.09 4.12 5.37
CA VAL A 50 -1.35 3.50 6.48
C VAL A 50 -0.34 2.45 5.98
N THR A 51 -0.76 1.51 5.15
CA THR A 51 0.12 0.45 4.64
C THR A 51 1.24 0.99 3.75
N MET A 52 0.97 1.93 2.84
CA MET A 52 2.03 2.56 2.03
C MET A 52 3.03 3.36 2.88
N MET A 53 2.57 4.04 3.93
CA MET A 53 3.44 4.72 4.88
C MET A 53 4.36 3.72 5.57
N ILE A 54 3.81 2.59 6.04
CA ILE A 54 4.59 1.49 6.62
C ILE A 54 5.60 0.97 5.61
N TYR A 55 5.22 0.71 4.35
CA TYR A 55 6.15 0.24 3.33
C TYR A 55 7.32 1.21 3.10
N GLY A 56 7.03 2.49 2.89
CA GLY A 56 8.06 3.50 2.64
C GLY A 56 9.05 3.63 3.79
N ILE A 57 8.54 3.70 5.03
CA ILE A 57 9.37 3.83 6.23
C ILE A 57 10.10 2.52 6.53
N ALA A 58 9.42 1.38 6.55
CA ALA A 58 10.01 0.11 6.97
C ALA A 58 11.10 -0.38 6.02
N LEU A 59 10.91 -0.23 4.70
CA LEU A 59 11.95 -0.53 3.71
C LEU A 59 13.20 0.34 3.89
N HIS A 60 13.09 1.46 4.61
CA HIS A 60 14.20 2.34 4.89
C HIS A 60 14.83 2.11 6.27
N VAL A 61 13.99 1.99 7.29
CA VAL A 61 14.37 2.04 8.70
C VAL A 61 14.77 0.66 9.22
N LEU A 62 14.03 -0.41 8.86
CA LEU A 62 14.31 -1.74 9.39
C LEU A 62 15.67 -2.30 8.97
N PRO A 63 16.13 -2.18 7.71
CA PRO A 63 17.48 -2.62 7.34
C PRO A 63 18.56 -1.90 8.17
N ARG A 64 18.36 -0.60 8.45
CA ARG A 64 19.33 0.21 9.20
C ARG A 64 19.39 -0.14 10.67
N PHE A 65 18.24 -0.37 11.29
CA PHE A 65 18.21 -0.89 12.66
C PHE A 65 18.86 -2.27 12.77
N ALA A 66 18.77 -3.10 11.72
CA ALA A 66 19.48 -4.37 11.64
C ALA A 66 20.96 -4.24 11.23
N GLY A 67 21.46 -3.02 10.95
CA GLY A 67 22.84 -2.80 10.48
C GLY A 67 23.14 -3.38 9.10
N ARG A 68 22.14 -3.46 8.22
CA ARG A 68 22.18 -4.21 6.96
C ARG A 68 21.64 -3.45 5.76
N VAL A 69 21.99 -3.96 4.58
CA VAL A 69 21.31 -3.64 3.33
C VAL A 69 20.01 -4.45 3.22
N LEU A 70 19.03 -3.90 2.50
CA LEU A 70 17.79 -4.61 2.19
C LEU A 70 18.08 -5.86 1.37
N PHE A 71 17.39 -6.97 1.64
CA PHE A 71 17.60 -8.25 0.98
C PHE A 71 17.48 -8.15 -0.56
N SER A 72 16.45 -7.47 -1.07
CA SER A 72 16.29 -7.26 -2.51
C SER A 72 15.61 -5.94 -2.85
N GLU A 73 16.33 -5.05 -3.53
CA GLU A 73 15.76 -3.79 -4.02
C GLU A 73 14.75 -4.02 -5.16
N ARG A 74 15.00 -5.00 -6.04
CA ARG A 74 14.08 -5.36 -7.13
C ARG A 74 12.74 -5.85 -6.61
N MET A 75 12.73 -6.63 -5.52
CA MET A 75 11.48 -7.06 -4.87
C MET A 75 10.69 -5.88 -4.34
N ALA A 76 11.38 -4.88 -3.76
CA ALA A 76 10.72 -3.68 -3.27
C ALA A 76 10.21 -2.77 -4.41
N ASP A 77 10.90 -2.71 -5.55
CA ASP A 77 10.39 -2.05 -6.77
C ASP A 77 9.13 -2.74 -7.31
N ALA A 78 9.14 -4.08 -7.40
CA ALA A 78 7.97 -4.86 -7.80
C ALA A 78 6.80 -4.68 -6.83
N GLN A 79 7.07 -4.72 -5.52
CA GLN A 79 6.08 -4.42 -4.48
C GLN A 79 5.45 -3.03 -4.71
N PHE A 80 6.26 -2.00 -4.98
CA PHE A 80 5.74 -0.65 -5.20
C PHE A 80 4.76 -0.59 -6.37
N LEU A 81 5.12 -1.20 -7.49
CA LEU A 81 4.26 -1.25 -8.66
C LEU A 81 2.97 -2.02 -8.35
N LEU A 82 3.08 -3.23 -7.80
CA LEU A 82 1.93 -4.09 -7.52
C LEU A 82 0.99 -3.48 -6.49
N ALA A 83 1.51 -2.88 -5.41
CA ALA A 83 0.67 -2.27 -4.39
C ALA A 83 -0.16 -1.12 -4.95
N ASN A 84 0.43 -0.28 -5.82
CA ASN A 84 -0.32 0.80 -6.45
C ASN A 84 -1.32 0.27 -7.48
N LEU A 85 -0.92 -0.62 -8.39
CA LEU A 85 -1.82 -1.19 -9.39
C LEU A 85 -3.00 -1.92 -8.74
N GLY A 86 -2.74 -2.74 -7.72
CA GLY A 86 -3.78 -3.46 -6.98
C GLY A 86 -4.79 -2.50 -6.35
N LEU A 87 -4.32 -1.44 -5.71
CA LEU A 87 -5.20 -0.41 -5.13
C LEU A 87 -6.04 0.30 -6.20
N TRP A 88 -5.44 0.74 -7.32
CA TRP A 88 -6.19 1.42 -8.40
C TRP A 88 -7.26 0.52 -9.02
N VAL A 89 -6.96 -0.77 -9.21
CA VAL A 89 -7.95 -1.74 -9.70
C VAL A 89 -9.08 -1.93 -8.68
N MET A 90 -8.78 -1.98 -7.38
CA MET A 90 -9.82 -2.03 -6.34
C MET A 90 -10.67 -0.76 -6.28
N ILE A 91 -10.07 0.42 -6.45
CA ILE A 91 -10.78 1.70 -6.52
C ILE A 91 -11.81 1.65 -7.65
N TYR A 92 -11.38 1.23 -8.84
CA TYR A 92 -12.29 1.04 -9.97
C TYR A 92 -13.39 0.01 -9.63
N GLY A 93 -13.02 -1.12 -9.04
CA GLY A 93 -13.96 -2.17 -8.66
C GLY A 93 -15.06 -1.68 -7.71
N TRP A 94 -14.74 -0.84 -6.72
CA TRP A 94 -15.77 -0.29 -5.82
C TRP A 94 -16.64 0.78 -6.49
N LEU A 95 -16.09 1.59 -7.39
CA LEU A 95 -16.85 2.60 -8.12
C LEU A 95 -17.79 1.98 -9.17
N ALA A 96 -17.34 0.91 -9.83
CA ALA A 96 -18.07 0.22 -10.88
C ALA A 96 -18.91 -0.96 -10.40
N LEU A 97 -18.79 -1.35 -9.11
CA LEU A 97 -19.38 -2.57 -8.55
C LEU A 97 -18.95 -3.84 -9.33
N ASP A 98 -17.66 -3.92 -9.67
CA ASP A 98 -17.06 -5.00 -10.47
C ASP A 98 -16.29 -5.97 -9.58
N ASP A 99 -16.93 -7.09 -9.23
CA ASP A 99 -16.37 -8.14 -8.36
C ASP A 99 -15.10 -8.78 -8.93
N VAL A 100 -14.95 -8.86 -10.25
CA VAL A 100 -13.75 -9.43 -10.88
C VAL A 100 -12.58 -8.48 -10.69
N ALA A 101 -12.79 -7.18 -10.94
CA ALA A 101 -11.77 -6.18 -10.68
C ALA A 101 -11.35 -6.20 -9.20
N LEU A 102 -12.30 -6.33 -8.27
CA LEU A 102 -12.02 -6.41 -6.84
C LEU A 102 -11.20 -7.64 -6.46
N GLY A 103 -11.53 -8.80 -7.01
CA GLY A 103 -10.76 -10.03 -6.82
C GLY A 103 -9.33 -9.90 -7.34
N VAL A 104 -9.17 -9.37 -8.56
CA VAL A 104 -7.84 -9.16 -9.18
C VAL A 104 -7.02 -8.13 -8.41
N GLY A 105 -7.60 -6.97 -8.11
CA GLY A 105 -6.93 -5.90 -7.37
C GLY A 105 -6.54 -6.33 -5.95
N GLY A 106 -7.40 -7.10 -5.29
CA GLY A 106 -7.12 -7.70 -3.99
C GLY A 106 -5.96 -8.71 -4.04
N ALA A 107 -5.96 -9.62 -5.02
CA ALA A 107 -4.88 -10.59 -5.21
C ALA A 107 -3.52 -9.91 -5.50
N VAL A 108 -3.53 -8.88 -6.36
CA VAL A 108 -2.34 -8.09 -6.69
C VAL A 108 -1.81 -7.33 -5.47
N SER A 109 -2.70 -6.72 -4.68
CA SER A 109 -2.35 -6.02 -3.44
C SER A 109 -1.78 -6.98 -2.39
N TRP A 110 -2.36 -8.17 -2.27
CA TRP A 110 -1.87 -9.21 -1.36
C TRP A 110 -0.50 -9.73 -1.77
N LEU A 111 -0.25 -9.93 -3.07
CA LEU A 111 1.08 -10.30 -3.58
C LEU A 111 2.13 -9.23 -3.25
N ALA A 112 1.79 -7.94 -3.39
CA ALA A 112 2.69 -6.86 -2.98
C ALA A 112 3.03 -6.94 -1.49
N MET A 113 2.03 -7.21 -0.64
CA MET A 113 2.24 -7.39 0.80
C MET A 113 3.11 -8.62 1.11
N ALA A 114 2.95 -9.72 0.38
CA ALA A 114 3.80 -10.90 0.52
C ALA A 114 5.26 -10.59 0.13
N LEU A 115 5.51 -9.87 -0.97
CA LEU A 115 6.85 -9.44 -1.36
C LEU A 115 7.50 -8.57 -0.28
N PHE A 116 6.77 -7.61 0.28
CA PHE A 116 7.24 -6.79 1.40
C PHE A 116 7.63 -7.66 2.61
N ALA A 117 6.73 -8.55 3.02
CA ALA A 117 6.93 -9.39 4.20
C ALA A 117 8.15 -10.30 4.04
N VAL A 118 8.30 -10.96 2.89
CA VAL A 118 9.47 -11.81 2.60
C VAL A 118 10.76 -10.98 2.59
N ASN A 119 10.77 -9.82 1.94
CA ASN A 119 11.96 -8.98 1.83
C ASN A 119 12.43 -8.47 3.20
N ILE A 120 11.50 -8.00 4.04
CA ILE A 120 11.82 -7.54 5.40
C ILE A 120 12.20 -8.73 6.30
N ALA A 121 11.46 -9.84 6.27
CA ALA A 121 11.77 -11.00 7.09
C ALA A 121 13.16 -11.57 6.76
N ALA A 122 13.52 -11.68 5.48
CA ALA A 122 14.86 -12.08 5.07
C ALA A 122 15.93 -11.07 5.52
N THR A 123 15.63 -9.77 5.47
CA THR A 123 16.56 -8.72 5.91
C THR A 123 16.84 -8.81 7.43
N VAL A 124 15.81 -9.02 8.25
CA VAL A 124 15.89 -8.97 9.72
C VAL A 124 16.22 -10.33 10.34
N ARG A 125 15.53 -11.42 9.96
CA ARG A 125 15.63 -12.73 10.63
C ARG A 125 16.93 -13.47 10.36
N LEU A 126 17.56 -13.25 9.20
CA LEU A 126 18.69 -14.10 8.82
C LEU A 126 19.88 -13.97 9.77
N PHE A 127 20.14 -12.82 10.43
CA PHE A 127 21.00 -12.80 11.64
C PHE A 127 20.76 -11.56 12.52
N GLY A 128 19.81 -11.66 13.47
CA GLY A 128 19.80 -10.79 14.65
C GLY A 128 21.06 -11.02 15.50
N PRO A 129 21.47 -10.09 16.39
CA PRO A 129 22.63 -10.29 17.24
C PRO A 129 22.52 -11.64 17.95
N ARG A 130 23.57 -12.47 17.84
CA ARG A 130 23.72 -13.56 18.80
C ARG A 130 24.08 -12.88 20.11
N VAL A 131 23.10 -12.81 21.02
CA VAL A 131 23.37 -12.52 22.43
C VAL A 131 24.31 -13.59 22.96
#